data_AF-A0A9Q3FJI6-F1
#
_entry.id   AF-A0A9Q3FJI6-F1
#
_cell.length_a   1.000
_cell.length_b   1.000
_cell.length_c   1.000
_cell.angle_alpha   90.00
_cell.angle_beta   90.00
_cell.angle_gamma   90.00
#
_symmetry.space_group_name_H-M   'P 1'
#
loop_
_entity.id
_entity.type
_entity.pdbx_description
1 polymer ?
#
loop_
_entity_poly.entity_id
_entity_poly.type
_entity_poly.pdbx_seq_one_letter_code
_entity_poly.pdbx_strand_id
1 'polypeptide(L)'
;MIKIQEPRRPWEIVYIDWEAGLPPEGDRSYNACLVIFDRSSKTPIFLPCHKDDTAMDKALLIWNRVISWTGTFTNIISDRDPKFTSAL
;
A
#
# COMPACT_ATOMS: atom_id res chain seq x y z
N MET A 1 -22.05 6.86 -4.63
CA MET A 1 -20.59 6.93 -4.77
C MET A 1 -20.08 7.92 -3.73
N ILE A 2 -19.18 7.53 -2.82
CA ILE A 2 -18.67 8.45 -1.79
C ILE A 2 -17.78 9.50 -2.48
N LYS A 3 -18.07 10.79 -2.25
CA LYS A 3 -17.26 11.87 -2.81
C LYS A 3 -16.05 12.10 -1.90
N ILE A 4 -14.89 11.68 -2.37
CA ILE A 4 -13.62 11.88 -1.65
C ILE A 4 -13.09 13.27 -2.02
N GLN A 5 -12.87 14.12 -1.01
CA GLN A 5 -12.31 15.47 -1.22
C GLN A 5 -10.88 15.39 -1.78
N GLU A 6 -10.45 16.42 -2.48
CA GLU A 6 -9.05 16.49 -2.91
C GLU A 6 -8.12 16.69 -1.71
N PRO A 7 -6.96 16.00 -1.69
CA PRO A 7 -5.99 16.15 -0.63
C PRO A 7 -5.42 17.57 -0.63
N ARG A 8 -5.12 18.10 0.55
CA ARG A 8 -4.48 19.41 0.74
C ARG A 8 -2.97 19.29 0.83
N ARG A 9 -2.45 18.11 1.15
CA ARG A 9 -1.02 17.82 1.28
C ARG A 9 -0.67 16.49 0.61
N PRO A 10 0.58 16.32 0.16
CA PRO A 10 1.07 15.01 -0.29
C PRO A 10 0.85 13.94 0.79
N TRP A 11 0.52 12.74 0.37
CA TRP A 11 0.32 11.55 1.22
C TRP A 11 -0.90 11.59 2.14
N GLU A 12 -1.73 12.63 2.09
CA GLU A 12 -2.96 12.69 2.90
C GLU A 12 -3.98 11.62 2.47
N ILE A 13 -4.11 11.41 1.16
CA ILE A 13 -4.99 10.41 0.56
C ILE A 13 -4.14 9.55 -0.36
N VAL A 14 -4.13 8.25 -0.12
CA VAL A 14 -3.34 7.29 -0.91
C VAL A 14 -4.24 6.25 -1.54
N TYR A 15 -3.83 5.79 -2.72
CA TYR A 15 -4.30 4.53 -3.28
C TYR A 15 -3.33 3.43 -2.88
N ILE A 16 -3.85 2.27 -2.46
CA ILE A 16 -3.02 1.11 -2.15
C ILE A 16 -3.53 -0.06 -2.96
N ASP A 17 -2.60 -0.78 -3.58
CA ASP A 17 -2.89 -1.97 -4.37
C ASP A 17 -1.85 -3.06 -4.10
N TRP A 18 -2.25 -4.30 -4.30
CA TRP A 18 -1.39 -5.46 -4.19
C TRP A 18 -1.33 -6.21 -5.51
N GLU A 19 -0.16 -6.12 -6.15
CA GLU A 19 0.19 -6.97 -7.27
C GLU A 19 0.93 -8.24 -6.81
N ALA A 20 0.30 -9.40 -7.01
CA ALA A 20 0.87 -10.71 -6.75
C ALA A 20 1.21 -11.44 -8.06
N GLY A 21 1.94 -12.56 -7.96
CA GLY A 21 2.22 -13.42 -9.12
C GLY A 21 3.44 -13.00 -9.93
N LEU A 22 4.33 -12.20 -9.34
CA LEU A 22 5.62 -11.90 -9.93
C LEU A 22 6.54 -13.13 -9.80
N PRO A 23 7.46 -13.35 -10.76
CA PRO A 23 8.55 -14.31 -10.57
C PRO A 23 9.31 -14.01 -9.27
N PRO A 24 9.71 -15.02 -8.48
CA PRO A 24 10.52 -14.80 -7.29
C PRO A 24 11.89 -14.25 -7.66
N GLU A 25 12.25 -13.09 -7.12
CA GLU A 25 13.50 -12.38 -7.48
C GLU A 25 14.31 -11.92 -6.26
N GLY A 26 15.63 -11.83 -6.44
CA GLY A 26 16.61 -11.39 -5.44
C GLY A 26 16.84 -12.36 -4.27
N ASP A 27 17.72 -11.97 -3.34
CA ASP A 27 18.18 -12.83 -2.24
C ASP A 27 17.07 -13.27 -1.26
N ARG A 28 15.96 -12.53 -1.24
CA ARG A 28 14.78 -12.81 -0.38
C ARG A 28 13.61 -13.42 -1.15
N SER A 29 13.79 -13.66 -2.46
CA SER A 29 12.79 -14.29 -3.33
C SER A 29 11.40 -13.63 -3.23
N TYR A 30 11.37 -12.30 -3.25
CA TYR A 30 10.10 -11.57 -3.26
C TYR A 30 9.34 -11.89 -4.56
N ASN A 31 8.03 -12.12 -4.44
CA ASN A 31 7.17 -12.58 -5.53
C ASN A 31 5.86 -11.77 -5.63
N ALA A 32 5.82 -10.63 -4.95
CA ALA A 32 4.73 -9.68 -4.96
C ALA A 32 5.26 -8.25 -4.74
N CYS A 33 4.41 -7.28 -5.04
CA CYS A 33 4.68 -5.87 -4.83
C CYS A 33 3.47 -5.19 -4.19
N LEU A 34 3.70 -4.49 -3.09
CA LEU A 34 2.76 -3.55 -2.51
C LEU A 34 2.99 -2.18 -3.15
N VAL A 35 1.94 -1.64 -3.77
CA VAL A 35 2.01 -0.36 -4.48
C VAL A 35 1.19 0.68 -3.73
N ILE A 36 1.79 1.85 -3.51
CA ILE A 36 1.13 2.99 -2.86
C ILE A 36 1.26 4.19 -3.79
N PHE A 37 0.15 4.81 -4.17
CA PHE A 37 0.15 6.04 -4.97
C PHE A 37 -0.38 7.20 -4.14
N ASP A 38 0.36 8.29 -4.10
CA ASP A 38 -0.16 9.56 -3.57
C ASP A 38 -1.21 10.14 -4.52
N ARG A 39 -2.42 10.43 -4.01
CA ARG A 39 -3.46 11.05 -4.82
C ARG A 39 -3.07 12.45 -5.27
N SER A 40 -2.32 13.20 -4.46
CA SER A 40 -1.94 14.59 -4.75
C SER A 40 -0.87 14.66 -5.84
N SER A 41 0.29 14.05 -5.60
CA SER A 41 1.46 14.14 -6.49
C SER A 41 1.49 13.08 -7.59
N LYS A 42 0.64 12.05 -7.52
CA LYS A 42 0.69 10.85 -8.39
C LYS A 42 2.00 10.06 -8.28
N THR A 43 2.77 10.29 -7.22
CA THR A 43 4.04 9.59 -6.98
C THR A 43 3.78 8.17 -6.47
N PRO A 44 4.36 7.13 -7.10
CA PRO A 44 4.29 5.76 -6.60
C PRO A 44 5.38 5.44 -5.58
N ILE A 45 5.07 4.51 -4.68
CA ILE A 45 6.02 3.76 -3.85
C ILE A 45 5.79 2.29 -4.15
N PHE A 46 6.87 1.58 -4.50
CA PHE A 46 6.86 0.14 -4.72
C PHE A 46 7.62 -0.54 -3.58
N LEU A 47 6.97 -1.45 -2.88
CA LEU A 47 7.57 -2.20 -1.79
C LEU A 47 7.55 -3.69 -2.14
N PRO A 48 8.72 -4.35 -2.26
CA PRO A 48 8.76 -5.78 -2.51
C PRO A 48 8.25 -6.54 -1.28
N CYS A 49 7.41 -7.53 -1.52
CA CYS A 49 6.75 -8.34 -0.50
C CYS A 49 6.51 -9.77 -1.01
N HIS A 50 5.85 -10.59 -0.21
CA HIS A 50 5.51 -11.97 -0.57
C HIS A 50 4.00 -12.11 -0.77
N LYS A 51 3.59 -12.90 -1.75
CA LYS A 51 2.19 -13.16 -2.13
C LYS A 51 1.32 -13.67 -0.96
N ASP A 52 1.97 -14.31 0.02
CA ASP A 52 1.36 -14.96 1.17
C ASP A 52 1.38 -14.06 2.43
N ASP A 53 1.90 -12.82 2.33
CA ASP A 53 1.95 -11.87 3.45
C ASP A 53 0.54 -11.54 3.97
N THR A 54 0.39 -11.52 5.28
CA THR A 54 -0.90 -11.18 5.91
C THR A 54 -1.22 -9.69 5.78
N ALA A 55 -2.44 -9.31 6.12
CA ALA A 55 -2.81 -7.90 6.26
C ALA A 55 -1.89 -7.17 7.28
N MET A 56 -1.56 -7.85 8.38
CA MET A 56 -0.69 -7.30 9.42
C MET A 56 0.75 -7.13 8.95
N ASP A 57 1.31 -8.11 8.23
CA ASP A 57 2.68 -8.01 7.68
C ASP A 57 2.82 -6.78 6.78
N LYS A 58 1.80 -6.49 6.00
CA LYS A 58 1.76 -5.32 5.11
C LYS A 58 1.55 -4.01 5.86
N ALA A 59 0.68 -4.00 6.87
CA ALA A 59 0.54 -2.83 7.73
C ALA A 59 1.88 -2.47 8.40
N LEU A 60 2.61 -3.49 8.88
CA LEU A 60 3.96 -3.33 9.43
C LEU A 60 4.97 -2.88 8.36
N LEU A 61 4.90 -3.39 7.13
CA LEU A 61 5.76 -2.98 6.03
C LEU A 61 5.57 -1.48 5.70
N ILE A 62 4.32 -1.01 5.62
CA ILE A 62 3.98 0.40 5.42
C ILE A 62 4.49 1.23 6.60
N TRP A 63 4.19 0.81 7.83
CA TRP A 63 4.59 1.51 9.05
C TRP A 63 6.09 1.72 9.12
N ASN A 64 6.86 0.65 8.90
CA ASN A 64 8.31 0.66 9.04
C ASN A 64 9.01 1.38 7.89
N ARG A 65 8.49 1.30 6.66
CA ARG A 65 9.19 1.79 5.47
C ARG A 65 8.65 3.08 4.88
N VAL A 66 7.43 3.49 5.20
CA VAL A 66 6.74 4.60 4.50
C VAL A 66 6.39 5.71 5.47
N ILE A 67 5.74 5.38 6.58
CA ILE A 67 5.17 6.39 7.51
C ILE A 67 6.23 7.35 8.06
N SER A 68 7.47 6.89 8.23
CA SER A 68 8.58 7.71 8.76
C SER A 68 8.91 8.94 7.91
N TRP A 69 8.63 8.94 6.61
CA TRP A 69 8.93 10.06 5.71
C TRP A 69 7.71 10.63 4.99
N THR A 70 6.61 9.89 4.87
CA THR A 70 5.34 10.41 4.31
C THR A 70 4.45 11.05 5.37
N GLY A 71 4.63 10.70 6.65
CA GLY A 71 3.62 10.89 7.68
C GLY A 71 2.47 9.88 7.56
N THR A 72 1.44 10.05 8.39
CA THR A 72 0.26 9.17 8.42
C THR A 72 -0.76 9.55 7.35
N PHE A 73 -1.34 8.52 6.72
CA PHE A 73 -2.41 8.71 5.74
C PHE A 73 -3.73 9.00 6.47
N THR A 74 -4.54 9.89 5.90
CA THR A 74 -5.89 10.19 6.42
C THR A 74 -6.95 9.32 5.76
N ASN A 75 -6.77 9.00 4.47
CA ASN A 75 -7.63 8.09 3.75
C ASN A 75 -6.81 7.12 2.90
N ILE A 76 -7.19 5.85 2.96
CA ILE A 76 -6.67 4.79 2.10
C ILE A 76 -7.80 4.37 1.16
N ILE A 77 -7.52 4.36 -0.13
CA ILE A 77 -8.41 3.85 -1.17
C ILE A 77 -7.79 2.57 -1.71
N SER A 78 -8.40 1.44 -1.42
CA SER A 78 -8.00 0.13 -1.94
C SER A 78 -9.10 -0.48 -2.78
N ASP A 79 -8.80 -1.58 -3.45
CA ASP A 79 -9.82 -2.48 -3.95
C ASP A 79 -10.51 -3.24 -2.78
N ARG A 80 -11.32 -4.23 -3.12
CA ARG A 80 -12.05 -5.05 -2.14
C ARG A 80 -11.35 -6.38 -1.85
N ASP A 81 -10.03 -6.44 -2.01
CA ASP A 81 -9.29 -7.65 -1.66
C ASP A 81 -9.52 -7.99 -0.16
N PRO A 82 -9.71 -9.27 0.20
CA PRO A 82 -9.86 -9.72 1.58
C PRO A 82 -8.77 -9.21 2.52
N LYS A 83 -7.56 -9.01 2.02
CA LYS A 83 -6.42 -8.51 2.78
C LYS A 83 -6.56 -7.02 3.17
N PHE A 84 -7.52 -6.28 2.61
CA PHE A 84 -7.91 -4.92 3.04
C PHE A 84 -9.28 -4.86 3.73
N THR A 85 -10.10 -5.90 3.58
CA THR A 85 -11.49 -5.91 4.06
C THR A 85 -11.75 -6.89 5.21
N SER A 86 -10.75 -7.71 5.58
CA SER A 86 -10.87 -8.63 6.72
C SER A 86 -11.11 -7.85 8.00
N ALA A 87 -12.11 -8.29 8.78
CA ALA A 87 -12.39 -7.78 10.12
C ALA A 87 -11.50 -8.43 11.20
N LEU A 88 -10.63 -9.38 10.79
CA LEU A 88 -9.83 -10.26 11.63
C LEU A 88 -8.43 -10.45 11.05
#